data_AF-A0A538NDR7-F1
#
_entry.id   AF-A0A538NDR7-F1
#
_cell.length_a   1.000
_cell.length_b   1.000
_cell.length_c   1.000
_cell.angle_alpha   90.00
_cell.angle_beta   90.00
_cell.angle_gamma   90.00
#
_symmetry.space_group_name_H-M   'P 1'
#
loop_
_entity.id
_entity.type
_entity.pdbx_description
1 polymer ?
#
loop_
_entity_poly.entity_id
_entity_poly.type
_entity_poly.pdbx_seq_one_letter_code
_entity_poly.pdbx_strand_id
1 'polypeptide(L)'
;NGKLVGFVFVDITTSDIDGYVREASQRLGQSIQYPPGYYIQWAGQFQYMKEAWQRLKVVIPFTLLIIFVLLYMNTRSVTKTFIVLLAVPFSLVGAFWLLWLLGYNMSVAVAVGLIALAGLDAETGVVMLLYLDHAWEKFRAEKRMNNMRDLHDAVTEGAVQRIRPKIMTVCAIVFGLLPIMWSPATQAGADVMKRIATPMIGGVVTSAILELLIYPVIYVIWRRRELPDRTEEKPAPIVPPALLPSQRVRHHLPRIIATILIAIGLIYGASFVWHKASAKKITSPPFATQTVNDLTIKLMAPAGQLQKGDNNVLIEFRDSDGQLVDVGDVNFTIDMNMPGMAMRGGGPAQKTGTAGEYRAKVKADMAGDWNAKISFGGPRGKGETNFSLSAR
;
A
#
# COMPACT_ATOMS: atom_id res chain seq x y z
N ASN A 1 -4.20 -3.67 30.53
CA ASN A 1 -3.31 -2.54 30.90
C ASN A 1 -3.34 -2.15 32.38
N GLY A 2 -4.15 -2.76 33.26
CA GLY A 2 -4.10 -2.50 34.71
C GLY A 2 -4.44 -1.07 35.16
N LYS A 3 -4.91 -0.22 34.25
CA LYS A 3 -5.37 1.15 34.54
C LYS A 3 -6.85 1.09 34.93
N LEU A 4 -7.26 1.97 35.86
CA LEU A 4 -8.68 2.21 36.14
C LEU A 4 -9.36 2.71 34.87
N VAL A 5 -10.47 2.06 34.51
CA VAL A 5 -11.25 2.37 33.30
C VAL A 5 -12.70 2.58 33.68
N GLY A 6 -13.30 3.64 33.15
CA GLY A 6 -14.75 3.84 33.14
C GLY A 6 -15.27 3.56 31.74
N PHE A 7 -16.31 2.74 31.63
CA PHE A 7 -16.96 2.46 30.35
C PHE A 7 -18.18 3.36 30.19
N VAL A 8 -18.24 4.05 29.04
CA VAL A 8 -19.43 4.73 28.57
C VAL A 8 -19.95 3.93 27.39
N PHE A 9 -21.07 3.25 27.59
CA PHE A 9 -21.72 2.50 26.52
C PHE A 9 -22.56 3.47 25.69
N VAL A 10 -22.32 3.46 24.38
CA VAL A 10 -23.04 4.29 23.43
C VAL A 10 -23.71 3.35 22.45
N ASP A 11 -25.04 3.42 22.39
CA ASP A 11 -25.81 2.73 21.38
C ASP A 11 -26.06 3.67 20.19
N ILE A 12 -25.77 3.19 18.98
CA ILE A 12 -25.87 3.96 17.75
C ILE A 12 -26.94 3.37 16.87
N THR A 13 -27.82 4.21 16.36
CA THR A 13 -28.86 3.82 15.39
C THR A 13 -28.36 3.90 13.94
N THR A 14 -27.20 4.52 13.71
CA THR A 14 -26.58 4.68 12.39
C THR A 14 -25.66 3.51 12.06
N SER A 15 -25.59 3.16 10.77
CA SER A 15 -24.65 2.17 10.24
C SER A 15 -23.27 2.76 9.94
N ASP A 16 -23.09 4.09 10.03
CA ASP A 16 -21.80 4.77 9.88
C ASP A 16 -21.09 4.98 11.22
N ILE A 17 -20.36 3.94 11.65
CA ILE A 17 -19.60 3.95 12.90
C ILE A 17 -18.41 4.93 12.81
N ASP A 18 -17.77 5.05 11.65
CA ASP A 18 -16.59 5.93 11.49
C ASP A 18 -16.97 7.41 11.56
N GLY A 19 -18.04 7.79 10.84
CA GLY A 19 -18.56 9.15 10.87
C GLY A 19 -18.99 9.58 12.27
N TYR A 20 -19.76 8.73 12.96
CA TYR A 20 -20.19 9.01 14.34
C TYR A 20 -19.01 9.19 15.29
N VAL A 21 -18.04 8.26 15.29
CA VAL A 21 -16.88 8.34 16.19
C VAL A 21 -16.02 9.56 15.87
N ARG A 22 -15.86 9.92 14.59
CA ARG A 22 -15.09 11.10 14.18
C ARG A 22 -15.75 12.39 14.66
N GLU A 23 -17.06 12.52 14.46
CA GLU A 23 -17.83 13.68 14.90
C GLU A 23 -17.87 13.78 16.43
N ALA A 24 -18.15 12.67 17.12
CA ALA A 24 -18.16 12.60 18.57
C ALA A 24 -16.78 12.96 19.14
N SER A 25 -15.69 12.41 18.58
CA SER A 25 -14.33 12.72 19.01
C SER A 25 -13.97 14.20 18.79
N GLN A 26 -14.46 14.81 17.72
CA GLN A 26 -14.24 16.24 17.46
C GLN A 26 -15.01 17.11 18.46
N ARG A 27 -16.28 16.81 18.74
CA ARG A 27 -17.10 17.52 19.72
C ARG A 27 -16.55 17.35 21.15
N LEU A 28 -16.14 16.14 21.52
CA LEU A 28 -15.52 15.85 22.82
C LEU A 28 -14.24 16.65 23.04
N GLY A 29 -13.40 16.76 22.01
CA GLY A 29 -12.15 17.54 22.08
C GLY A 29 -12.37 19.05 22.21
N GLN A 30 -13.54 19.56 21.81
CA GLN A 30 -13.90 20.98 21.94
C GLN A 30 -14.61 21.28 23.28
N SER A 31 -15.43 20.35 23.77
CA SER A 31 -16.30 20.60 24.92
C SER A 31 -15.74 20.14 26.26
N ILE A 32 -14.74 19.25 26.28
CA ILE A 32 -14.20 18.67 27.52
C ILE A 32 -12.72 19.01 27.68
N GLN A 33 -12.38 19.71 28.76
CA GLN A 33 -11.00 19.86 29.22
C GLN A 33 -10.69 18.70 30.18
N TYR A 34 -9.74 17.84 29.80
CA TYR A 34 -9.37 16.67 30.59
C TYR A 34 -8.46 17.05 31.76
N PRO A 35 -8.76 16.62 33.00
CA PRO A 35 -7.79 16.70 34.09
C PRO A 35 -6.53 15.90 33.75
N PRO A 36 -5.36 16.27 34.28
CA PRO A 36 -4.11 15.54 34.04
C PRO A 36 -4.26 14.05 34.38
N GLY A 37 -3.84 13.17 33.46
CA GLY A 37 -3.90 11.71 33.62
C GLY A 37 -5.15 11.03 33.07
N TYR A 38 -6.19 11.78 32.70
CA TYR A 38 -7.38 11.23 32.04
C TYR A 38 -7.20 11.23 30.52
N TYR A 39 -7.56 10.13 29.87
CA TYR A 39 -7.62 10.01 28.42
C TYR A 39 -8.84 9.18 28.02
N ILE A 40 -9.39 9.50 26.85
CA ILE A 40 -10.48 8.74 26.24
C ILE A 40 -9.89 7.87 25.14
N GLN A 41 -10.33 6.63 25.07
CA GLN A 41 -10.03 5.73 23.97
C GLN A 41 -11.33 5.08 23.49
N TRP A 42 -11.54 5.10 22.17
CA TRP A 42 -12.64 4.38 21.55
C TRP A 42 -12.32 2.88 21.53
N ALA A 43 -13.23 2.08 22.09
CA ALA A 43 -13.14 0.64 22.16
C ALA A 43 -14.37 -0.01 21.50
N GLY A 44 -14.34 -1.33 21.31
CA GLY A 44 -15.44 -2.10 20.70
C GLY A 44 -15.30 -2.23 19.17
N GLN A 45 -16.42 -2.23 18.45
CA GLN A 45 -16.46 -2.49 17.01
C GLN A 45 -15.59 -1.53 16.19
N PHE A 46 -15.48 -0.26 16.61
CA PHE A 46 -14.62 0.72 15.96
C PHE A 46 -13.14 0.32 15.96
N GLN A 47 -12.64 -0.28 17.06
CA GLN A 47 -11.26 -0.74 17.13
C GLN A 47 -11.01 -1.86 16.11
N TYR A 48 -11.91 -2.85 16.04
CA TYR A 48 -11.80 -3.93 15.04
C TYR A 48 -11.86 -3.40 13.61
N MET A 49 -12.72 -2.41 13.34
CA MET A 49 -12.79 -1.74 12.04
C MET A 49 -11.48 -1.02 11.70
N LYS A 50 -10.88 -0.29 12.65
CA LYS A 50 -9.61 0.42 12.46
C LYS A 50 -8.46 -0.55 12.18
N GLU A 51 -8.38 -1.64 12.92
CA GLU A 51 -7.39 -2.70 12.71
C GLU A 51 -7.58 -3.37 11.33
N ALA A 52 -8.83 -3.64 10.94
CA ALA A 52 -9.14 -4.19 9.62
C ALA A 52 -8.72 -3.23 8.49
N TRP A 53 -8.96 -1.93 8.63
CA TRP A 53 -8.50 -0.92 7.67
C TRP A 53 -6.97 -0.86 7.55
N GLN A 54 -6.24 -0.99 8.67
CA GLN A 54 -4.78 -1.06 8.63
C GLN A 54 -4.29 -2.30 7.88
N ARG A 55 -4.95 -3.45 8.06
CA ARG A 55 -4.65 -4.67 7.30
C ARG A 55 -4.98 -4.51 5.82
N LEU A 56 -6.14 -3.95 5.47
CA LEU A 56 -6.54 -3.70 4.08
C LEU A 56 -5.54 -2.82 3.32
N LYS A 57 -4.94 -1.81 3.97
CA LYS A 57 -3.88 -0.98 3.38
C LYS A 57 -2.65 -1.78 2.95
N VAL A 58 -2.40 -2.93 3.56
CA VAL A 58 -1.31 -3.85 3.19
C VAL A 58 -1.79 -4.92 2.21
N VAL A 59 -3.00 -5.46 2.42
CA VAL A 59 -3.56 -6.53 1.58
C VAL A 59 -3.84 -6.06 0.17
N ILE A 60 -4.45 -4.89 -0.02
CA ILE A 60 -4.81 -4.35 -1.35
C ILE A 60 -3.58 -4.20 -2.28
N PRO A 61 -2.47 -3.55 -1.89
CA PRO A 61 -1.31 -3.46 -2.77
C PRO A 61 -0.65 -4.83 -2.99
N PHE A 62 -0.69 -5.72 -2.01
CA PHE A 62 -0.15 -7.07 -2.14
C PHE A 62 -0.97 -7.92 -3.13
N THR A 63 -2.30 -7.84 -3.08
CA THR A 63 -3.17 -8.53 -4.06
C THR A 63 -3.00 -7.96 -5.46
N LEU A 64 -2.91 -6.64 -5.62
CA LEU A 64 -2.62 -6.02 -6.92
C LEU A 64 -1.26 -6.43 -7.47
N LEU A 65 -0.24 -6.57 -6.61
CA LEU A 65 1.07 -7.07 -7.01
C LEU A 65 0.98 -8.53 -7.49
N ILE A 66 0.25 -9.39 -6.77
CA ILE A 66 0.04 -10.78 -7.19
C ILE A 66 -0.68 -10.85 -8.54
N ILE A 67 -1.76 -10.08 -8.72
CA ILE A 67 -2.49 -10.00 -9.99
C ILE A 67 -1.52 -9.56 -11.10
N PHE A 68 -0.73 -8.50 -10.87
CA PHE A 68 0.25 -8.02 -11.83
C PHE A 68 1.27 -9.11 -12.21
N VAL A 69 1.82 -9.85 -11.24
CA VAL A 69 2.80 -10.92 -11.49
C VAL A 69 2.16 -12.05 -12.31
N LEU A 70 0.94 -12.48 -11.96
CA LEU A 70 0.23 -13.53 -12.70
C LEU A 70 -0.07 -13.10 -14.13
N LEU A 71 -0.52 -11.86 -14.32
CA LEU A 71 -0.76 -11.28 -15.65
C LEU A 71 0.54 -11.14 -16.46
N TYR A 72 1.64 -10.76 -15.82
CA TYR A 72 2.94 -10.69 -16.47
C TYR A 72 3.44 -12.07 -16.91
N MET A 73 3.26 -13.09 -16.07
CA MET A 73 3.62 -14.47 -16.42
C MET A 73 2.77 -14.99 -17.59
N ASN A 74 1.49 -14.64 -17.63
CA ASN A 74 0.58 -15.03 -18.71
C ASN A 74 0.91 -14.31 -20.04
N THR A 75 1.03 -12.99 -20.01
CA THR A 75 1.17 -12.16 -21.22
C THR A 75 2.63 -12.01 -21.70
N ARG A 76 3.60 -12.30 -20.83
CA ARG A 76 5.05 -12.07 -21.01
C ARG A 76 5.41 -10.68 -21.51
N SER A 77 4.54 -9.69 -21.28
CA SER A 77 4.70 -8.32 -21.75
C SER A 77 4.15 -7.35 -20.72
N VAL A 78 5.02 -6.44 -20.28
CA VAL A 78 4.67 -5.39 -19.33
C VAL A 78 3.57 -4.49 -19.89
N THR A 79 3.62 -4.17 -21.19
CA THR A 79 2.62 -3.30 -21.82
C THR A 79 1.24 -3.96 -21.84
N LYS A 80 1.18 -5.23 -22.25
CA LYS A 80 -0.04 -6.04 -22.23
C LYS A 80 -0.64 -6.14 -20.82
N THR A 81 0.22 -6.36 -19.83
CA THR A 81 -0.18 -6.43 -18.42
C THR A 81 -0.82 -5.13 -17.94
N PHE A 82 -0.23 -3.97 -18.26
CA PHE A 82 -0.81 -2.67 -17.87
C PHE A 82 -2.12 -2.36 -18.58
N ILE A 83 -2.29 -2.76 -19.85
CA ILE A 83 -3.56 -2.61 -20.57
C ILE A 83 -4.67 -3.38 -19.84
N VAL A 84 -4.38 -4.62 -19.41
CA VAL A 84 -5.34 -5.43 -18.64
C VAL A 84 -5.60 -4.83 -17.26
N LEU A 85 -4.56 -4.37 -16.56
CA LEU A 85 -4.71 -3.77 -15.23
C LEU A 85 -5.57 -2.50 -15.24
N LEU A 86 -5.71 -1.84 -16.40
CA LEU A 86 -6.57 -0.69 -16.60
C LEU A 86 -8.07 -1.04 -16.49
N ALA A 87 -8.49 -2.31 -16.57
CA ALA A 87 -9.89 -2.67 -16.30
C ALA A 87 -10.28 -2.46 -14.83
N VAL A 88 -9.35 -2.62 -13.89
CA VAL A 88 -9.61 -2.49 -12.46
C VAL A 88 -10.15 -1.09 -12.08
N PRO A 89 -9.54 0.04 -12.47
CA PRO A 89 -10.12 1.36 -12.19
C PRO A 89 -11.47 1.58 -12.88
N PHE A 90 -11.73 0.95 -14.03
CA PHE A 90 -13.01 1.09 -14.73
C PHE A 90 -14.15 0.37 -14.01
N SER A 91 -13.90 -0.79 -13.43
CA SER A 91 -14.89 -1.50 -12.63
C SER A 91 -15.13 -0.83 -11.27
N LEU A 92 -14.10 -0.26 -10.66
CA LEU A 92 -14.20 0.49 -9.40
C LEU A 92 -15.24 1.61 -9.52
N VAL A 93 -15.28 2.32 -10.64
CA VAL A 93 -16.29 3.37 -10.89
C VAL A 93 -17.70 2.80 -10.77
N GLY A 94 -17.99 1.68 -11.45
CA GLY A 94 -19.28 1.02 -11.40
C GLY A 94 -19.65 0.49 -10.01
N ALA A 95 -18.66 -0.05 -9.31
CA ALA A 95 -18.83 -0.56 -7.95
C ALA A 95 -19.23 0.55 -6.98
N PHE A 96 -18.53 1.69 -6.99
CA PHE A 96 -18.85 2.83 -6.14
C PHE A 96 -20.20 3.46 -6.49
N TRP A 97 -20.54 3.56 -7.77
CA TRP A 97 -21.86 4.05 -8.20
C TRP A 97 -23.00 3.20 -7.64
N LEU A 98 -22.88 1.87 -7.73
CA LEU A 98 -23.93 0.98 -7.23
C LEU A 98 -24.01 0.99 -5.70
N LEU A 99 -22.87 1.03 -5.00
CA LEU A 99 -22.83 1.19 -3.54
C LEU A 99 -23.52 2.47 -3.09
N TRP A 100 -23.26 3.59 -3.78
CA TRP A 100 -23.89 4.87 -3.50
C TRP A 100 -25.39 4.84 -3.74
N LEU A 101 -25.83 4.25 -4.86
CA LEU A 101 -27.26 4.12 -5.19
C LEU A 101 -28.03 3.28 -4.17
N LEU A 102 -27.41 2.23 -3.62
CA LEU A 102 -28.01 1.38 -2.59
C LEU A 102 -27.81 1.90 -1.16
N GLY A 103 -27.06 3.01 -0.98
CA GLY A 103 -26.79 3.59 0.34
C GLY A 103 -25.93 2.70 1.25
N TYR A 104 -25.07 1.85 0.69
CA TYR A 104 -24.18 1.00 1.48
C TYR A 104 -22.90 1.73 1.87
N ASN A 105 -22.58 1.71 3.17
CA ASN A 105 -21.35 2.28 3.70
C ASN A 105 -20.12 1.42 3.40
N MET A 106 -18.95 2.07 3.38
CA MET A 106 -17.68 1.38 3.29
C MET A 106 -17.46 0.48 4.50
N SER A 107 -17.26 -0.81 4.22
CA SER A 107 -17.05 -1.84 5.23
C SER A 107 -16.03 -2.85 4.73
N VAL A 108 -15.58 -3.72 5.64
CA VAL A 108 -14.65 -4.81 5.29
C VAL A 108 -15.27 -5.74 4.23
N ALA A 109 -16.59 -6.00 4.32
CA ALA A 109 -17.34 -6.78 3.34
C ALA A 109 -17.27 -6.17 1.94
N VAL A 110 -17.49 -4.85 1.83
CA VAL A 110 -17.36 -4.13 0.55
C VAL A 110 -15.94 -4.21 0.01
N ALA A 111 -14.92 -4.03 0.87
CA ALA A 111 -13.53 -4.12 0.45
C ALA A 111 -13.16 -5.51 -0.10
N VAL A 112 -13.68 -6.57 0.51
CA VAL A 112 -13.51 -7.95 -0.01
C VAL A 112 -14.19 -8.09 -1.37
N GLY A 113 -15.39 -7.56 -1.55
CA GLY A 113 -16.09 -7.54 -2.84
C GLY A 113 -15.33 -6.78 -3.94
N LEU A 114 -14.70 -5.65 -3.61
CA LEU A 114 -13.85 -4.89 -4.53
C LEU A 114 -12.58 -5.66 -4.94
N ILE A 115 -11.96 -6.40 -4.01
CA ILE A 115 -10.80 -7.24 -4.32
C ILE A 115 -11.20 -8.40 -5.24
N ALA A 116 -12.35 -9.04 -4.97
CA ALA A 116 -12.89 -10.09 -5.82
C ALA A 116 -13.21 -9.58 -7.23
N LEU A 117 -13.81 -8.39 -7.33
CA LEU A 117 -14.06 -7.70 -8.59
C LEU A 117 -12.77 -7.48 -9.39
N ALA A 118 -11.70 -6.97 -8.76
CA ALA A 118 -10.43 -6.74 -9.45
C ALA A 118 -9.84 -8.01 -10.08
N GLY A 119 -9.99 -9.17 -9.44
CA GLY A 119 -9.58 -10.46 -9.99
C GLY A 119 -10.43 -10.88 -11.20
N LEU A 120 -11.75 -10.68 -11.11
CA LEU A 120 -12.71 -10.95 -12.18
C LEU A 120 -12.44 -10.05 -13.41
N ASP A 121 -12.14 -8.77 -13.19
CA ASP A 121 -11.77 -7.86 -14.27
C ASP A 121 -10.44 -8.24 -14.92
N ALA A 122 -9.46 -8.67 -14.12
CA ALA A 122 -8.20 -9.16 -14.66
C ALA A 122 -8.43 -10.40 -15.56
N GLU A 123 -9.26 -11.35 -15.11
CA GLU A 123 -9.65 -12.52 -15.91
C GLU A 123 -10.30 -12.11 -17.23
N THR A 124 -11.36 -11.30 -17.17
CA THR A 124 -12.07 -10.90 -18.38
C THR A 124 -11.19 -10.06 -19.30
N GLY A 125 -10.40 -9.12 -18.76
CA GLY A 125 -9.46 -8.29 -19.51
C GLY A 125 -8.39 -9.08 -20.26
N VAL A 126 -7.81 -10.14 -19.66
CA VAL A 126 -6.87 -11.04 -20.37
C VAL A 126 -7.53 -11.69 -21.57
N VAL A 127 -8.76 -12.17 -21.41
CA VAL A 127 -9.49 -12.79 -22.52
C VAL A 127 -9.69 -11.78 -23.65
N MET A 128 -9.98 -10.50 -23.37
CA MET A 128 -10.03 -9.47 -24.43
C MET A 128 -8.75 -9.42 -25.24
N LEU A 129 -7.65 -9.31 -24.51
CA LEU A 129 -6.36 -9.10 -25.10
C LEU A 129 -5.95 -10.30 -25.95
N LEU A 130 -6.29 -11.52 -25.52
CA LEU A 130 -6.05 -12.74 -26.27
C LEU A 130 -6.78 -12.75 -27.62
N TYR A 131 -8.06 -12.36 -27.66
CA TYR A 131 -8.82 -12.28 -28.92
C TYR A 131 -8.26 -11.20 -29.86
N LEU A 132 -7.88 -10.04 -29.32
CA LEU A 132 -7.26 -8.97 -30.09
C LEU A 132 -5.89 -9.38 -30.65
N ASP A 133 -5.07 -10.07 -29.84
CA ASP A 133 -3.79 -10.62 -30.26
C ASP A 133 -3.96 -11.71 -31.32
N HIS A 134 -4.94 -12.60 -31.17
CA HIS A 134 -5.21 -13.65 -32.16
C HIS A 134 -5.64 -13.06 -33.51
N ALA A 135 -6.52 -12.06 -33.50
CA ALA A 135 -6.93 -11.36 -34.72
C ALA A 135 -5.75 -10.60 -35.38
N TRP A 136 -4.92 -9.95 -34.57
CA TRP A 136 -3.69 -9.31 -35.04
C TRP A 136 -2.71 -10.31 -35.69
N GLU A 137 -2.47 -11.45 -35.04
CA GLU A 137 -1.57 -12.48 -35.56
C GLU A 137 -2.10 -13.11 -36.85
N LYS A 138 -3.41 -13.35 -36.94
CA LYS A 138 -4.07 -13.84 -38.16
C LYS A 138 -3.86 -12.88 -39.34
N PHE A 139 -4.17 -11.59 -39.18
CA PHE A 139 -3.98 -10.60 -40.25
C PHE A 139 -2.50 -10.43 -40.64
N ARG A 140 -1.59 -10.57 -39.65
CA ARG A 140 -0.14 -10.52 -39.91
C ARG A 140 0.33 -11.73 -40.71
N ALA A 141 -0.15 -12.93 -40.37
CA ALA A 141 0.16 -14.16 -41.11
C ALA A 141 -0.35 -14.09 -42.57
N GLU A 142 -1.49 -13.45 -42.79
CA GLU A 142 -2.07 -13.20 -44.12
C GLU A 142 -1.34 -12.08 -44.91
N LYS A 143 -0.29 -11.44 -44.35
CA LYS A 143 0.40 -10.27 -44.92
C LYS A 143 -0.50 -9.07 -45.24
N ARG A 144 -1.65 -8.98 -44.57
CA ARG A 144 -2.63 -7.89 -44.73
C ARG A 144 -2.38 -6.71 -43.80
N MET A 145 -1.36 -6.75 -42.94
CA MET A 145 -1.06 -5.70 -41.97
C MET A 145 -0.18 -4.59 -42.53
N ASN A 146 -0.71 -3.82 -43.49
CA ASN A 146 0.07 -2.78 -44.16
C ASN A 146 -0.41 -1.36 -43.81
N ASN A 147 -1.71 -1.18 -43.57
CA ASN A 147 -2.32 0.12 -43.35
C ASN A 147 -3.10 0.19 -42.03
N MET A 148 -3.41 1.41 -41.59
CA MET A 148 -4.27 1.65 -40.42
C MET A 148 -5.64 0.99 -40.55
N ARG A 149 -6.16 0.94 -41.78
CA ARG A 149 -7.44 0.32 -42.10
C ARG A 149 -7.44 -1.17 -41.79
N ASP A 150 -6.35 -1.85 -42.13
CA ASP A 150 -6.19 -3.28 -41.86
C ASP A 150 -6.07 -3.58 -40.36
N LEU A 151 -5.43 -2.68 -39.59
CA LEU A 151 -5.40 -2.76 -38.13
C LEU A 151 -6.79 -2.58 -37.52
N HIS A 152 -7.57 -1.62 -38.02
CA HIS A 152 -8.96 -1.44 -37.59
C HIS A 152 -9.82 -2.66 -37.91
N ASP A 153 -9.66 -3.24 -39.10
CA ASP A 153 -10.40 -4.44 -39.52
C ASP A 153 -10.06 -5.64 -38.63
N ALA A 154 -8.77 -5.86 -38.34
CA ALA A 154 -8.31 -6.91 -37.43
C ALA A 154 -8.89 -6.75 -36.01
N VAL A 155 -8.83 -5.53 -35.46
CA VAL A 155 -9.35 -5.25 -34.12
C VAL A 155 -10.88 -5.36 -34.08
N THR A 156 -11.57 -4.96 -35.15
CA THR A 156 -13.02 -5.10 -35.26
C THR A 156 -13.42 -6.57 -35.31
N GLU A 157 -12.73 -7.40 -36.10
CA GLU A 157 -12.95 -8.84 -36.14
C GLU A 157 -12.74 -9.48 -34.76
N GLY A 158 -11.64 -9.15 -34.07
CA GLY A 158 -11.36 -9.64 -32.72
C GLY A 158 -12.38 -9.18 -31.67
N ALA A 159 -12.80 -7.92 -31.74
CA ALA A 159 -13.78 -7.35 -30.81
C ALA A 159 -15.17 -7.98 -30.97
N VAL A 160 -15.65 -8.17 -32.21
CA VAL A 160 -16.96 -8.76 -32.50
C VAL A 160 -17.04 -10.20 -32.02
N GLN A 161 -15.97 -11.00 -32.21
CA GLN A 161 -15.92 -12.39 -31.75
C GLN A 161 -16.09 -12.53 -30.23
N ARG A 162 -15.74 -11.50 -29.46
CA ARG A 162 -15.83 -11.53 -27.99
C ARG A 162 -17.18 -11.10 -27.43
N ILE A 163 -18.01 -10.39 -28.19
CA ILE A 163 -19.29 -9.85 -27.66
C ILE A 163 -20.13 -10.96 -27.01
N ARG A 164 -20.29 -12.12 -27.69
CA ARG A 164 -21.09 -13.23 -27.18
C ARG A 164 -20.50 -13.86 -25.90
N PRO A 165 -19.22 -14.32 -25.86
CA PRO A 165 -18.61 -14.82 -24.63
C PRO A 165 -18.62 -13.81 -23.48
N LYS A 166 -18.37 -12.52 -23.77
CA LYS A 166 -18.36 -11.46 -22.74
C LYS A 166 -19.73 -11.28 -22.10
N ILE A 167 -20.78 -11.15 -22.91
CA ILE A 167 -22.15 -11.01 -22.41
C ILE A 167 -22.56 -12.24 -21.61
N MET A 168 -22.18 -13.46 -22.04
CA MET A 168 -22.46 -14.68 -21.29
C MET A 168 -21.88 -14.61 -19.87
N THR A 169 -20.61 -14.23 -19.71
CA THR A 169 -19.96 -14.13 -18.39
C THR A 169 -20.61 -13.06 -17.53
N VAL A 170 -20.89 -11.88 -18.10
CA VAL A 170 -21.53 -10.77 -17.38
C VAL A 170 -22.93 -11.17 -16.90
N CYS A 171 -23.74 -11.77 -17.77
CA CYS A 171 -25.07 -12.26 -17.40
C CYS A 171 -24.99 -13.35 -16.33
N ALA A 172 -24.04 -14.29 -16.44
CA ALA A 172 -23.86 -15.34 -15.44
C ALA A 172 -23.52 -14.78 -14.05
N ILE A 173 -22.62 -13.79 -13.99
CA ILE A 173 -22.25 -13.13 -12.73
C ILE A 173 -23.44 -12.34 -12.17
N VAL A 174 -24.10 -11.53 -13.00
CA VAL A 174 -25.24 -10.73 -12.58
C VAL A 174 -26.36 -11.65 -12.09
N PHE A 175 -26.80 -12.63 -12.88
CA PHE A 175 -27.87 -13.55 -12.47
C PHE A 175 -27.48 -14.46 -11.30
N GLY A 176 -26.20 -14.79 -11.13
CA GLY A 176 -25.72 -15.56 -9.97
C GLY A 176 -25.69 -14.75 -8.67
N LEU A 177 -25.37 -13.45 -8.74
CA LEU A 177 -25.23 -12.58 -7.56
C LEU A 177 -26.50 -11.78 -7.23
N LEU A 178 -27.38 -11.59 -8.21
CA LEU A 178 -28.61 -10.82 -8.07
C LEU A 178 -29.58 -11.38 -7.00
N PRO A 179 -29.78 -12.71 -6.86
CA PRO A 179 -30.54 -13.28 -5.75
C PRO A 179 -29.91 -13.00 -4.38
N ILE A 180 -28.59 -13.00 -4.29
CA ILE A 180 -27.86 -12.70 -3.05
C ILE A 180 -28.07 -11.24 -2.66
N MET A 181 -28.01 -10.33 -3.64
CA MET A 181 -28.23 -8.90 -3.44
C MET A 181 -29.67 -8.57 -3.00
N TRP A 182 -30.67 -9.29 -3.53
CA TRP A 182 -32.09 -9.09 -3.20
C TRP A 182 -32.62 -9.95 -2.04
N SER A 183 -31.77 -10.75 -1.40
CA SER A 183 -32.17 -11.60 -0.27
C SER A 183 -32.92 -10.79 0.82
N PRO A 184 -34.00 -11.31 1.41
CA PRO A 184 -34.68 -10.61 2.51
C PRO A 184 -33.72 -10.35 3.68
N ALA A 185 -33.80 -9.16 4.28
CA ALA A 185 -32.93 -8.80 5.41
C ALA A 185 -33.14 -9.69 6.66
N THR A 186 -34.23 -10.46 6.70
CA THR A 186 -34.56 -11.40 7.77
C THR A 186 -33.74 -12.70 7.70
N GLN A 187 -33.06 -12.97 6.58
CA GLN A 187 -32.24 -14.16 6.44
C GLN A 187 -30.86 -13.93 7.09
N ALA A 188 -30.43 -14.87 7.93
CA ALA A 188 -29.13 -14.80 8.61
C ALA A 188 -27.98 -14.66 7.61
N GLY A 189 -27.11 -13.66 7.82
CA GLY A 189 -25.96 -13.39 6.95
C GLY A 189 -26.26 -12.59 5.67
N ALA A 190 -27.52 -12.30 5.35
CA ALA A 190 -27.91 -11.54 4.16
C ALA A 190 -27.26 -10.14 4.12
N ASP A 191 -27.19 -9.45 5.26
CA ASP A 191 -26.60 -8.10 5.35
C ASP A 191 -25.11 -8.08 4.93
N VAL A 192 -24.35 -9.09 5.32
CA VAL A 192 -22.94 -9.21 4.93
C VAL A 192 -22.82 -9.55 3.44
N MET A 193 -23.59 -10.52 2.96
CA MET A 193 -23.50 -11.01 1.58
C MET A 193 -23.92 -9.95 0.56
N LYS A 194 -24.93 -9.13 0.86
CA LYS A 194 -25.32 -7.98 0.02
C LYS A 194 -24.17 -7.00 -0.19
N ARG A 195 -23.45 -6.66 0.88
CA ARG A 195 -22.32 -5.72 0.83
C ARG A 195 -21.11 -6.28 0.07
N ILE A 196 -20.94 -7.60 0.03
CA ILE A 196 -19.91 -8.27 -0.78
C ILE A 196 -20.33 -8.30 -2.26
N ALA A 197 -21.58 -8.65 -2.56
CA ALA A 197 -22.06 -8.85 -3.93
C ALA A 197 -22.30 -7.54 -4.71
N THR A 198 -22.74 -6.48 -4.04
CA THR A 198 -23.06 -5.19 -4.68
C THR A 198 -21.90 -4.61 -5.50
N PRO A 199 -20.68 -4.43 -4.96
CA PRO A 199 -19.58 -3.89 -5.76
C PRO A 199 -19.25 -4.78 -6.97
N MET A 200 -19.37 -6.10 -6.84
CA MET A 200 -19.12 -7.03 -7.96
C MET A 200 -20.13 -6.83 -9.10
N ILE A 201 -21.43 -6.72 -8.81
CA ILE A 201 -22.46 -6.51 -9.82
C ILE A 201 -22.25 -5.18 -10.55
N GLY A 202 -22.12 -4.08 -9.79
CA GLY A 202 -21.96 -2.74 -10.37
C GLY A 202 -20.67 -2.60 -11.18
N GLY A 203 -19.59 -3.19 -10.65
CA GLY A 203 -18.29 -3.19 -11.30
C GLY A 203 -18.27 -3.98 -12.59
N VAL A 204 -18.81 -5.19 -12.62
CA VAL A 204 -18.82 -6.04 -13.81
C VAL A 204 -19.64 -5.43 -14.94
N VAL A 205 -20.80 -4.83 -14.65
CA VAL A 205 -21.63 -4.16 -15.66
C VAL A 205 -20.87 -3.00 -16.31
N THR A 206 -20.27 -2.14 -15.49
CA THR A 206 -19.53 -0.96 -15.96
C THR A 206 -18.26 -1.37 -16.70
N SER A 207 -17.50 -2.30 -16.11
CA SER A 207 -16.28 -2.88 -16.69
C SER A 207 -16.55 -3.55 -18.03
N ALA A 208 -17.67 -4.28 -18.18
CA ALA A 208 -18.01 -4.92 -19.43
C ALA A 208 -18.20 -3.93 -20.58
N ILE A 209 -18.95 -2.86 -20.33
CA ILE A 209 -19.20 -1.79 -21.31
C ILE A 209 -17.89 -1.08 -21.64
N LEU A 210 -17.14 -0.67 -20.61
CA LEU A 210 -15.89 0.07 -20.79
C LEU A 210 -14.82 -0.78 -21.48
N GLU A 211 -14.69 -2.06 -21.16
CA GLU A 211 -13.73 -2.93 -21.85
C GLU A 211 -14.07 -3.12 -23.32
N LEU A 212 -15.34 -3.34 -23.67
CA LEU A 212 -15.73 -3.52 -25.08
C LEU A 212 -15.48 -2.26 -25.92
N LEU A 213 -15.55 -1.07 -25.31
CA LEU A 213 -15.33 0.20 -25.99
C LEU A 213 -13.88 0.66 -25.94
N ILE A 214 -13.25 0.62 -24.77
CA ILE A 214 -11.95 1.24 -24.51
C ILE A 214 -10.79 0.33 -24.89
N TYR A 215 -10.88 -0.99 -24.66
CA TYR A 215 -9.75 -1.89 -24.96
C TYR A 215 -9.37 -1.93 -26.44
N PRO A 216 -10.32 -2.04 -27.40
CA PRO A 216 -9.99 -1.96 -28.82
C PRO A 216 -9.25 -0.68 -29.17
N VAL A 217 -9.69 0.45 -28.63
CA VAL A 217 -9.09 1.76 -28.88
C VAL A 217 -7.66 1.84 -28.34
N ILE A 218 -7.44 1.43 -27.09
CA ILE A 218 -6.10 1.38 -26.49
C ILE A 218 -5.18 0.45 -27.28
N TYR A 219 -5.71 -0.70 -27.71
CA TYR A 219 -4.95 -1.68 -28.47
C TYR A 219 -4.52 -1.13 -29.83
N VAL A 220 -5.42 -0.46 -30.57
CA VAL A 220 -5.09 0.23 -31.83
C VAL A 220 -4.03 1.31 -31.61
N ILE A 221 -4.18 2.16 -30.58
CA ILE A 221 -3.21 3.22 -30.27
C ILE A 221 -1.82 2.64 -29.97
N TRP A 222 -1.78 1.52 -29.25
CA TRP A 222 -0.53 0.83 -28.92
C TRP A 222 0.12 0.21 -30.17
N ARG A 223 -0.64 -0.60 -30.93
CA ARG A 223 -0.16 -1.30 -32.12
C ARG A 223 0.11 -0.39 -33.32
N ARG A 224 -0.49 0.80 -33.37
CA ARG A 224 -0.18 1.82 -34.38
C ARG A 224 1.31 2.12 -34.48
N ARG A 225 2.03 2.05 -33.35
CA ARG A 225 3.49 2.31 -33.30
C ARG A 225 4.33 1.20 -33.95
N GLU A 226 3.73 0.04 -34.20
CA GLU A 226 4.38 -1.11 -34.82
C GLU A 226 4.07 -1.22 -36.32
N LEU A 227 3.20 -0.37 -36.86
CA LEU A 227 2.95 -0.28 -38.29
C LEU A 227 4.14 0.41 -38.99
N PRO A 228 4.60 -0.09 -40.15
CA PRO A 228 5.62 0.58 -40.94
C PRO A 228 5.11 1.94 -41.44
N ASP A 229 5.86 2.99 -41.13
CA ASP A 229 5.54 4.38 -41.50
C ASP A 229 5.74 4.56 -43.01
N ARG A 230 4.68 4.34 -43.80
CA ARG A 230 4.66 4.65 -45.24
C ARG A 230 4.02 6.01 -45.48
N THR A 231 4.57 7.05 -44.85
CA THR A 231 4.14 8.44 -45.10
C THR A 231 5.02 9.15 -46.14
N GLU A 232 6.00 8.49 -46.76
CA GLU A 232 6.66 9.01 -47.97
C GLU A 232 6.87 7.90 -49.01
N GLU A 233 5.90 7.72 -49.92
CA GLU A 233 6.23 7.27 -51.28
C GLU A 233 6.94 8.42 -52.00
N LYS A 234 8.26 8.50 -51.82
CA LYS A 234 9.12 9.20 -52.78
C LYS A 234 9.38 8.21 -53.94
N PRO A 235 9.23 8.60 -55.22
CA PRO A 235 9.42 7.67 -56.34
C PRO A 235 10.82 7.07 -56.27
N ALA A 236 10.90 5.74 -56.38
CA ALA A 236 12.11 4.96 -56.12
C ALA A 236 13.29 5.38 -57.03
N PRO A 237 14.48 5.67 -56.48
CA PRO A 237 15.71 5.55 -57.24
C PRO A 237 16.10 4.06 -57.32
N ILE A 238 16.29 3.57 -58.54
CA ILE A 238 16.80 2.23 -58.83
C ILE A 238 18.26 2.14 -58.34
N VAL A 239 18.53 1.37 -57.27
CA VAL A 239 19.89 0.99 -56.89
C VAL A 239 19.92 -0.49 -56.42
N PRO A 240 20.85 -1.34 -56.91
CA PRO A 240 20.94 -2.77 -56.56
C PRO A 240 21.36 -3.04 -55.10
N PRO A 241 21.18 -4.29 -54.60
CA PRO A 241 21.23 -4.60 -53.19
C PRO A 241 22.67 -4.69 -52.68
N ALA A 242 23.07 -3.75 -51.82
CA ALA A 242 24.29 -3.89 -51.03
C ALA A 242 24.05 -3.38 -49.61
N LEU A 243 24.04 -4.34 -48.68
CA LEU A 243 24.36 -4.23 -47.25
C LEU A 243 23.55 -3.19 -46.45
N LEU A 244 22.48 -3.63 -45.79
CA LEU A 244 21.91 -2.89 -44.67
C LEU A 244 22.51 -3.40 -43.34
N PRO A 245 23.25 -2.56 -42.60
CA PRO A 245 23.56 -2.84 -41.20
C PRO A 245 22.29 -2.68 -40.37
N SER A 246 22.10 -3.55 -39.38
CA SER A 246 20.94 -3.55 -38.48
C SER A 246 20.72 -2.17 -37.84
N GLN A 247 19.68 -1.44 -38.25
CA GLN A 247 19.31 -0.18 -37.60
C GLN A 247 18.49 -0.44 -36.34
N ARG A 248 19.18 -0.26 -35.22
CA ARG A 248 18.68 -0.33 -33.86
C ARG A 248 17.70 0.83 -33.62
N VAL A 249 16.40 0.54 -33.51
CA VAL A 249 15.35 1.54 -33.26
C VAL A 249 15.57 2.17 -31.88
N ARG A 250 15.87 3.47 -31.88
CA ARG A 250 16.11 4.27 -30.68
C ARG A 250 14.77 4.68 -30.07
N HIS A 251 14.23 3.83 -29.19
CA HIS A 251 13.02 4.15 -28.43
C HIS A 251 13.29 5.28 -27.40
N HIS A 252 12.56 6.40 -27.50
CA HIS A 252 12.46 7.40 -26.42
C HIS A 252 11.39 7.04 -25.37
N LEU A 253 10.58 6.01 -25.62
CA LEU A 253 9.55 5.50 -24.71
C LEU A 253 10.09 4.93 -23.37
N PRO A 254 11.24 4.23 -23.29
CA PRO A 254 11.82 3.86 -22.00
C PRO A 254 12.30 5.08 -21.20
N ARG A 255 12.50 6.26 -21.80
CA ARG A 255 12.84 7.48 -21.04
C ARG A 255 11.65 8.08 -20.34
N ILE A 256 10.45 8.01 -20.94
CA ILE A 256 9.19 8.44 -20.32
C ILE A 256 8.77 7.43 -19.24
N ILE A 257 8.89 6.13 -19.53
CA ILE A 257 8.60 5.07 -18.56
C ILE A 257 9.65 5.06 -17.42
N ALA A 258 10.93 5.30 -17.72
CA ALA A 258 11.95 5.46 -16.68
C ALA A 258 11.76 6.74 -15.88
N THR A 259 11.32 7.87 -16.46
CA THR A 259 11.03 9.08 -15.66
C THR A 259 9.80 8.90 -14.78
N ILE A 260 8.79 8.13 -15.21
CA ILE A 260 7.61 7.81 -14.39
C ILE A 260 7.95 6.75 -13.33
N LEU A 261 8.76 5.73 -13.64
CA LEU A 261 9.25 4.75 -12.66
C LEU A 261 10.31 5.32 -11.71
N ILE A 262 11.11 6.29 -12.15
CA ILE A 262 12.00 7.08 -11.30
C ILE A 262 11.17 8.06 -10.48
N ALA A 263 10.08 8.64 -10.97
CA ALA A 263 9.19 9.48 -10.16
C ALA A 263 8.42 8.65 -9.13
N ILE A 264 7.85 7.50 -9.50
CA ILE A 264 7.18 6.58 -8.57
C ILE A 264 8.19 5.95 -7.62
N GLY A 265 9.38 5.57 -8.11
CA GLY A 265 10.50 5.08 -7.32
C GLY A 265 11.16 6.15 -6.46
N LEU A 266 11.07 7.44 -6.81
CA LEU A 266 11.47 8.58 -5.97
C LEU A 266 10.35 8.95 -5.01
N ILE A 267 9.08 8.69 -5.29
CA ILE A 267 7.97 8.92 -4.35
C ILE A 267 7.94 7.80 -3.31
N TYR A 268 8.03 6.53 -3.74
CA TYR A 268 8.16 5.37 -2.85
C TYR A 268 9.54 5.28 -2.23
N GLY A 269 10.59 5.62 -2.97
CA GLY A 269 11.94 5.76 -2.46
C GLY A 269 12.07 6.95 -1.52
N ALA A 270 11.42 8.09 -1.76
CA ALA A 270 11.34 9.16 -0.77
C ALA A 270 10.47 8.73 0.40
N SER A 271 9.41 7.93 0.26
CA SER A 271 8.66 7.40 1.41
C SER A 271 9.47 6.37 2.21
N PHE A 272 10.26 5.53 1.53
CA PHE A 272 11.09 4.47 2.13
C PHE A 272 12.40 5.02 2.69
N VAL A 273 13.03 5.98 2.00
CA VAL A 273 14.15 6.81 2.48
C VAL A 273 13.63 7.84 3.48
N TRP A 274 12.37 8.26 3.51
CA TRP A 274 11.84 9.06 4.62
C TRP A 274 11.64 8.19 5.86
N HIS A 275 11.28 6.91 5.69
CA HIS A 275 11.25 5.93 6.78
C HIS A 275 12.65 5.47 7.22
N LYS A 276 13.59 5.33 6.28
CA LYS A 276 14.97 4.87 6.51
C LYS A 276 15.95 6.01 6.82
N ALA A 277 15.70 7.24 6.36
CA ALA A 277 16.40 8.49 6.71
C ALA A 277 15.68 9.28 7.82
N SER A 278 14.48 8.86 8.25
CA SER A 278 14.03 9.06 9.65
C SER A 278 14.89 8.28 10.65
N ALA A 279 15.81 7.43 10.19
CA ALA A 279 17.07 7.23 10.90
C ALA A 279 17.95 8.48 10.71
N LYS A 280 17.49 9.63 11.23
CA LYS A 280 18.34 10.81 11.40
C LYS A 280 19.64 10.31 12.04
N LYS A 281 20.80 10.52 11.40
CA LYS A 281 22.08 10.42 12.10
C LYS A 281 21.96 11.44 13.23
N ILE A 282 21.75 10.95 14.45
CA ILE A 282 21.63 11.79 15.62
C ILE A 282 23.05 12.32 15.84
N THR A 283 23.28 13.54 15.35
CA THR A 283 24.57 14.25 15.49
C THR A 283 24.50 15.23 16.67
N SER A 284 23.47 15.08 17.50
CA SER A 284 23.25 15.85 18.72
C SER A 284 24.32 15.49 19.74
N PRO A 285 24.81 16.45 20.55
CA PRO A 285 25.69 16.11 21.68
C PRO A 285 25.00 15.10 22.61
N PRO A 286 25.77 14.17 23.21
CA PRO A 286 25.19 13.19 24.12
C PRO A 286 24.57 13.91 25.31
N PHE A 287 23.31 13.59 25.60
CA PHE A 287 22.57 14.25 26.67
C PHE A 287 22.76 13.56 28.02
N ALA A 288 23.28 12.34 27.99
CA ALA A 288 23.74 11.60 29.15
C ALA A 288 24.92 10.70 28.76
N THR A 289 25.94 10.66 29.60
CA THR A 289 27.12 9.79 29.45
C THR A 289 27.48 9.21 30.82
N GLN A 290 27.71 7.90 30.90
CA GLN A 290 28.24 7.25 32.09
C GLN A 290 29.18 6.11 31.71
N THR A 291 30.16 5.84 32.57
CA THR A 291 31.13 4.77 32.38
C THR A 291 30.82 3.62 33.34
N VAL A 292 30.74 2.41 32.82
CA VAL A 292 30.43 1.18 33.57
C VAL A 292 31.36 0.08 33.07
N ASN A 293 32.14 -0.53 33.97
CA ASN A 293 33.07 -1.63 33.64
C ASN A 293 33.94 -1.32 32.40
N ASP A 294 34.66 -0.19 32.44
CA ASP A 294 35.53 0.32 31.37
C ASP A 294 34.84 0.69 30.03
N LEU A 295 33.50 0.60 29.97
CA LEU A 295 32.70 0.99 28.82
C LEU A 295 31.98 2.32 29.07
N THR A 296 32.24 3.30 28.21
CA THR A 296 31.55 4.59 28.19
C THR A 296 30.28 4.47 27.35
N ILE A 297 29.14 4.65 28.00
CA ILE A 297 27.80 4.59 27.39
C ILE A 297 27.33 6.01 27.12
N LYS A 298 27.05 6.32 25.85
CA LYS A 298 26.54 7.63 25.42
C LYS A 298 25.12 7.51 24.91
N LEU A 299 24.24 8.36 25.43
CA LEU A 299 22.84 8.45 25.00
C LEU A 299 22.63 9.69 24.14
N MET A 300 22.05 9.49 22.97
CA MET A 300 21.78 10.55 22.01
C MET A 300 20.33 10.47 21.54
N ALA A 301 19.67 11.63 21.45
CA ALA A 301 18.31 11.77 20.96
C ALA A 301 18.25 12.81 19.83
N PRO A 302 17.32 12.70 18.85
CA PRO A 302 17.22 13.63 17.72
C PRO A 302 17.04 15.09 18.12
N ALA A 303 16.46 15.35 19.29
CA ALA A 303 16.26 16.69 19.85
C ALA A 303 17.30 17.08 20.92
N GLY A 304 18.32 16.23 21.14
CA GLY A 304 19.32 16.42 22.19
C GLY A 304 18.80 16.18 23.61
N GLN A 305 17.53 15.86 23.80
CA GLN A 305 16.89 15.44 25.07
C GLN A 305 15.68 14.54 24.74
N LEU A 306 15.08 13.92 25.75
CA LEU A 306 13.80 13.20 25.59
C LEU A 306 12.65 14.20 25.47
N GLN A 307 11.69 13.92 24.59
CA GLN A 307 10.46 14.69 24.41
C GLN A 307 9.24 13.89 24.88
N LYS A 308 8.16 14.56 25.26
CA LYS A 308 6.88 13.89 25.51
C LYS A 308 6.39 13.15 24.24
N GLY A 309 6.16 11.84 24.36
CA GLY A 309 5.69 10.96 23.29
C GLY A 309 6.74 9.96 22.82
N ASP A 310 6.73 9.64 21.53
CA ASP A 310 7.63 8.63 20.95
C ASP A 310 9.03 9.19 20.72
N ASN A 311 10.03 8.56 21.32
CA ASN A 311 11.44 8.93 21.21
C ASN A 311 12.25 7.81 20.57
N ASN A 312 13.16 8.19 19.68
CA ASN A 312 14.21 7.30 19.19
C ASN A 312 15.51 7.65 19.90
N VAL A 313 16.04 6.74 20.70
CA VAL A 313 17.32 6.93 21.42
C VAL A 313 18.39 6.07 20.76
N LEU A 314 19.55 6.67 20.49
CA LEU A 314 20.75 5.99 20.05
C LEU A 314 21.69 5.82 21.25
N ILE A 315 22.17 4.60 21.43
CA ILE A 315 23.03 4.17 22.53
C ILE A 315 24.35 3.73 21.90
N GLU A 316 25.44 4.41 22.26
CA GLU A 316 26.80 4.01 21.86
C GLU A 316 27.54 3.43 23.05
N PHE A 317 28.22 2.30 22.85
CA PHE A 317 29.17 1.72 23.79
C PHE A 317 30.59 1.94 23.26
N ARG A 318 31.44 2.59 24.05
CA ARG A 318 32.84 2.86 23.71
C ARG A 318 33.78 2.29 24.76
N ASP A 319 34.89 1.70 24.34
CA ASP A 319 35.97 1.27 25.24
C ASP A 319 36.76 2.46 25.81
N SER A 320 37.68 2.19 26.73
CA SER A 320 38.66 3.14 27.30
C SER A 320 39.48 3.90 26.25
N ASP A 321 39.76 3.29 25.10
CA ASP A 321 40.42 3.90 23.93
C ASP A 321 39.45 4.70 23.02
N GLY A 322 38.17 4.77 23.37
CA GLY A 322 37.14 5.53 22.64
C GLY A 322 36.56 4.86 21.40
N GLN A 323 36.95 3.61 21.10
CA GLN A 323 36.45 2.81 19.98
C GLN A 323 35.08 2.18 20.29
N LEU A 324 34.22 2.07 19.27
CA LEU A 324 32.89 1.47 19.41
C LEU A 324 32.97 -0.05 19.60
N VAL A 325 32.24 -0.57 20.58
CA VAL A 325 32.30 -1.98 20.98
C VAL A 325 30.91 -2.60 21.04
N ASP A 326 30.71 -3.73 20.35
CA ASP A 326 29.48 -4.54 20.44
C ASP A 326 29.45 -5.30 21.77
N VAL A 327 28.41 -5.06 22.57
CA VAL A 327 28.17 -5.64 23.89
C VAL A 327 27.09 -6.72 23.89
N GLY A 328 26.61 -7.16 22.71
CA GLY A 328 25.60 -8.20 22.58
C GLY A 328 24.17 -7.67 22.67
N ASP A 329 23.41 -8.15 23.65
CA ASP A 329 22.01 -7.79 23.86
C ASP A 329 21.91 -6.58 24.78
N VAL A 330 21.23 -5.54 24.32
CA VAL A 330 21.04 -4.29 25.06
C VAL A 330 19.56 -4.06 25.28
N ASN A 331 19.17 -3.83 26.52
CA ASN A 331 17.81 -3.46 26.89
C ASN A 331 17.82 -2.08 27.51
N PHE A 332 16.94 -1.21 27.03
CA PHE A 332 16.84 0.18 27.47
C PHE A 332 15.42 0.44 27.94
N THR A 333 15.29 0.71 29.22
CA THR A 333 14.02 0.96 29.89
C THR A 333 14.07 2.32 30.56
N ILE A 334 12.97 3.06 30.52
CA ILE A 334 12.79 4.29 31.28
C ILE A 334 11.67 4.07 32.27
N ASP A 335 11.84 4.52 33.49
CA ASP A 335 10.82 4.51 34.52
C ASP A 335 10.69 5.87 35.20
N MET A 336 9.47 6.23 35.56
CA MET A 336 9.20 7.39 36.40
C MET A 336 8.50 6.89 37.66
N ASN A 337 9.17 7.02 38.79
CA ASN A 337 8.66 6.57 40.07
C ASN A 337 7.85 7.71 40.71
N MET A 338 6.52 7.61 40.64
CA MET A 338 5.62 8.47 41.39
C MET A 338 5.02 7.69 42.57
N PRO A 339 4.68 8.36 43.69
CA PRO A 339 4.02 7.71 44.82
C PRO A 339 2.75 6.99 44.35
N GLY A 340 2.76 5.66 44.40
CA GLY A 340 1.63 4.80 44.01
C GLY A 340 1.55 4.39 42.53
N MET A 341 2.46 4.84 41.64
CA MET A 341 2.49 4.39 40.23
C MET A 341 3.90 4.47 39.61
N ALA A 342 4.40 3.33 39.11
CA ALA A 342 5.63 3.28 38.32
C ALA A 342 5.29 3.18 36.84
N MET A 343 5.51 4.25 36.08
CA MET A 343 5.38 4.18 34.62
C MET A 343 6.68 3.64 34.04
N ARG A 344 6.60 2.63 33.18
CA ARG A 344 7.76 2.05 32.47
C ARG A 344 7.55 2.14 30.96
N GLY A 345 8.57 2.61 30.25
CA GLY A 345 8.62 2.64 28.80
C GLY A 345 9.92 2.01 28.29
N GLY A 346 9.94 1.57 27.04
CA GLY A 346 11.12 0.99 26.39
C GLY A 346 11.09 -0.53 26.28
N GLY A 347 12.24 -1.10 25.93
CA GLY A 347 12.35 -2.50 25.51
C GLY A 347 13.69 -2.80 24.84
N PRO A 348 13.84 -3.98 24.22
CA PRO A 348 15.11 -4.42 23.65
C PRO A 348 15.57 -3.44 22.55
N ALA A 349 16.81 -2.96 22.67
CA ALA A 349 17.42 -2.09 21.70
C ALA A 349 17.91 -2.92 20.50
N GLN A 350 17.63 -2.43 19.29
CA GLN A 350 18.00 -3.11 18.06
C GLN A 350 19.42 -2.71 17.65
N LYS A 351 20.25 -3.68 17.27
CA LYS A 351 21.58 -3.41 16.71
C LYS A 351 21.46 -2.54 15.46
N THR A 352 22.28 -1.50 15.40
CA THR A 352 22.43 -0.67 14.21
C THR A 352 23.51 -1.28 13.32
N GLY A 353 23.56 -0.98 12.01
CA GLY A 353 24.54 -1.56 11.09
C GLY A 353 26.03 -1.27 11.40
N THR A 354 26.31 -0.48 12.45
CA THR A 354 27.62 -0.17 13.00
C THR A 354 27.82 -0.95 14.31
N ALA A 355 28.95 -1.66 14.46
CA ALA A 355 29.26 -2.36 15.70
C ALA A 355 29.33 -1.38 16.89
N GLY A 356 28.63 -1.69 17.99
CA GLY A 356 28.57 -0.85 19.20
C GLY A 356 27.51 0.25 19.24
N GLU A 357 26.69 0.39 18.18
CA GLU A 357 25.54 1.29 18.14
C GLU A 357 24.23 0.51 18.27
N TYR A 358 23.35 0.94 19.18
CA TYR A 358 22.02 0.34 19.38
C TYR A 358 20.93 1.40 19.37
N ARG A 359 19.77 1.06 18.80
CA ARG A 359 18.61 1.94 18.75
C ARG A 359 17.47 1.41 19.60
N ALA A 360 17.04 2.21 20.57
CA ALA A 360 15.86 1.94 21.37
C ALA A 360 14.73 2.89 20.99
N LYS A 361 13.52 2.35 20.84
CA LYS A 361 12.30 3.16 20.78
C LYS A 361 11.68 3.18 22.16
N VAL A 362 11.55 4.38 22.73
CA VAL A 362 10.94 4.56 24.04
C VAL A 362 9.85 5.60 23.97
N LYS A 363 8.79 5.38 24.74
CA LYS A 363 7.68 6.30 24.82
C LYS A 363 7.66 6.94 26.21
N ALA A 364 7.95 8.24 26.27
CA ALA A 364 7.82 9.03 27.47
C ALA A 364 6.41 9.62 27.49
N ASP A 365 5.46 8.96 28.14
CA ASP A 365 4.04 9.35 28.07
C ASP A 365 3.77 10.74 28.69
N MET A 366 4.69 11.26 29.51
CA MET A 366 4.59 12.56 30.17
C MET A 366 5.95 13.28 30.22
N ALA A 367 5.90 14.61 30.24
CA ALA A 367 7.05 15.45 30.56
C ALA A 367 7.34 15.39 32.06
N GLY A 368 8.62 15.40 32.46
CA GLY A 368 9.07 15.23 33.83
C GLY A 368 10.41 14.49 33.92
N ASP A 369 10.85 14.19 35.14
CA ASP A 369 12.12 13.48 35.37
C ASP A 369 11.90 11.96 35.37
N TRP A 370 12.61 11.28 34.48
CA TRP A 370 12.60 9.84 34.24
C TRP A 370 13.95 9.23 34.63
N ASN A 371 13.94 8.08 35.27
CA ASN A 371 15.12 7.24 35.45
C ASN A 371 15.22 6.27 34.28
N ALA A 372 16.28 6.35 33.49
CA ALA A 372 16.59 5.37 32.47
C ALA A 372 17.53 4.30 33.01
N LYS A 373 17.11 3.05 32.90
CA LYS A 373 17.90 1.86 33.22
C LYS A 373 18.34 1.18 31.93
N ILE A 374 19.65 0.95 31.81
CA ILE A 374 20.27 0.23 30.69
C ILE A 374 20.88 -1.04 31.25
N SER A 375 20.47 -2.17 30.72
CA SER A 375 21.10 -3.46 31.00
C SER A 375 21.65 -4.04 29.71
N PHE A 376 22.91 -4.45 29.72
CA PHE A 376 23.55 -5.11 28.59
C PHE A 376 24.15 -6.45 29.01
N GLY A 377 24.14 -7.41 28.11
CA GLY A 377 24.68 -8.75 28.36
C GLY A 377 25.21 -9.39 27.09
N GLY A 378 26.47 -9.81 27.12
CA GLY A 378 27.12 -10.41 25.97
C GLY A 378 28.59 -10.80 26.21
N PRO A 379 29.38 -10.97 25.14
CA PRO A 379 30.73 -11.56 25.20
C PRO A 379 31.77 -10.74 26.00
N ARG A 380 31.47 -9.48 26.34
CA ARG A 380 32.30 -8.61 27.19
C ARG A 380 31.76 -8.41 28.62
N GLY A 381 30.80 -9.23 29.03
CA GLY A 381 30.25 -9.23 30.39
C GLY A 381 28.80 -8.75 30.45
N LYS A 382 28.29 -8.64 31.68
CA LYS A 382 26.97 -8.11 31.99
C LYS A 382 27.13 -6.85 32.84
N GLY A 383 26.37 -5.81 32.52
CA GLY A 383 26.41 -4.55 33.25
C GLY A 383 25.04 -3.88 33.28
N GLU A 384 24.81 -3.11 34.31
CA GLU A 384 23.58 -2.34 34.50
C GLU A 384 23.93 -0.94 34.98
N THR A 385 23.25 0.07 34.44
CA THR A 385 23.39 1.46 34.88
C THR A 385 22.09 2.24 34.80
N ASN A 386 21.98 3.24 35.67
CA ASN A 386 20.82 4.13 35.77
C ASN A 386 21.23 5.58 35.49
N PHE A 387 20.45 6.27 34.67
CA PHE A 387 20.58 7.67 34.32
C PHE A 387 19.34 8.43 34.75
N SER A 388 19.49 9.60 35.37
CA SER A 388 18.37 10.52 35.54
C SER A 388 18.27 11.40 34.29
N LEU A 389 17.14 11.35 33.61
CA LEU A 389 16.83 12.03 32.36
C LEU A 389 15.62 12.93 32.57
N SER A 390 15.57 14.10 31.94
CA SER A 390 14.36 14.92 31.94
C SER A 390 13.72 14.87 30.55
N ALA A 391 12.43 14.56 30.49
CA ALA A 391 11.63 14.61 29.26
C ALA A 391 10.84 15.91 29.24
N ARG A 392 11.03 16.73 28.20
CA ARG A 392 10.33 18.02 28.04
C ARG A 392 9.10 17.94 27.17
#